data_AF-A0A661KVB4-F1
#
_entry.id   AF-A0A661KVB4-F1
#
_cell.length_a   1.000
_cell.length_b   1.000
_cell.length_c   1.000
_cell.angle_alpha   90.00
_cell.angle_beta   90.00
_cell.angle_gamma   90.00
#
_symmetry.space_group_name_H-M   'P 1'
#
loop_
_entity.id
_entity.type
_entity.pdbx_description
1 polymer ?
#
loop_
_entity_poly.entity_id
_entity_poly.type
_entity_poly.pdbx_seq_one_letter_code
_entity_poly.pdbx_strand_id
1 'polypeptide(L)'
;MKIILIGQGPFGRKVLESLFQRGEDIAGVFSPPGKRGEEMSRFSKQKGIKLFQPRHVKAPEVHEAFQELKPELVILAFVTDIVPERLLEIPVIGTICYHPSLLPRHRGASSINWAIIQGEKKTGLTILWVDKGVDTGPILLQKEVEIGPDDTAGSLY
;
A
#
# COMPACT_ATOMS: atom_id res chain seq x y z
N MET A 1 -11.89 -14.00 -2.97
CA MET A 1 -12.02 -12.82 -2.11
C MET A 1 -11.77 -11.61 -2.98
N LYS A 2 -12.71 -10.67 -3.05
CA LYS A 2 -12.56 -9.45 -3.85
C LYS A 2 -11.59 -8.48 -3.18
N ILE A 3 -10.51 -8.16 -3.88
CA ILE A 3 -9.45 -7.28 -3.40
C ILE A 3 -9.50 -5.95 -4.15
N ILE A 4 -9.47 -4.85 -3.40
CA ILE A 4 -9.04 -3.56 -3.93
C ILE A 4 -7.60 -3.31 -3.51
N LEU A 5 -6.77 -2.89 -4.47
CA LEU A 5 -5.42 -2.41 -4.19
C LEU A 5 -5.38 -0.89 -4.39
N ILE A 6 -5.00 -0.15 -3.35
CA ILE A 6 -4.61 1.26 -3.45
C ILE A 6 -3.09 1.33 -3.36
N GLY A 7 -2.44 1.96 -4.32
CA GLY A 7 -0.99 2.09 -4.25
C GLY A 7 -0.38 3.00 -5.31
N GLN A 8 0.93 3.12 -5.25
CA GLN A 8 1.70 3.86 -6.24
C GLN A 8 3.16 3.37 -6.33
N GLY A 9 3.88 3.85 -7.33
CA GLY A 9 5.31 3.61 -7.53
C GLY A 9 5.66 2.15 -7.84
N PRO A 10 6.96 1.83 -7.89
CA PRO A 10 7.45 0.48 -8.16
C PRO A 10 6.98 -0.55 -7.12
N PHE A 11 6.89 -0.16 -5.84
CA PHE A 11 6.41 -1.04 -4.78
C PHE A 11 4.94 -1.44 -4.98
N GLY A 12 4.04 -0.47 -5.15
CA GLY A 12 2.63 -0.75 -5.41
C GLY A 12 2.42 -1.59 -6.68
N ARG A 13 3.23 -1.36 -7.73
CA ARG A 13 3.27 -2.23 -8.91
C ARG A 13 3.66 -3.65 -8.50
N LYS A 14 4.79 -3.88 -7.81
CA LYS A 14 5.25 -5.24 -7.46
C LYS A 14 4.19 -6.00 -6.65
N VAL A 15 3.48 -5.32 -5.74
CA VAL A 15 2.33 -5.91 -5.02
C VAL A 15 1.23 -6.31 -5.99
N LEU A 16 0.82 -5.42 -6.91
CA LEU A 16 -0.19 -5.71 -7.93
C LEU A 16 0.18 -6.90 -8.81
N GLU A 17 1.44 -6.98 -9.27
CA GLU A 17 1.92 -8.09 -10.07
C GLU A 17 1.85 -9.41 -9.31
N SER A 18 2.26 -9.43 -8.05
CA SER A 18 2.21 -10.63 -7.20
C SER A 18 0.78 -11.14 -7.01
N LEU A 19 -0.17 -10.24 -6.71
CA LEU A 19 -1.60 -10.59 -6.60
C LEU A 19 -2.13 -11.15 -7.93
N PHE A 20 -1.79 -10.52 -9.05
CA PHE A 20 -2.22 -10.96 -10.37
C PHE A 20 -1.65 -12.34 -10.73
N GLN A 21 -0.36 -12.58 -10.50
CA GLN A 21 0.30 -13.86 -10.80
C GLN A 21 -0.27 -15.01 -9.95
N ARG A 22 -0.71 -14.71 -8.73
CA ARG A 22 -1.38 -15.67 -7.84
C ARG A 22 -2.82 -15.97 -8.24
N GLY A 23 -3.38 -15.25 -9.23
CA GLY A 23 -4.77 -15.40 -9.64
C GLY A 23 -5.78 -14.88 -8.61
N GLU A 24 -5.36 -13.93 -7.77
CA GLU A 24 -6.27 -13.29 -6.79
C GLU A 24 -7.34 -12.47 -7.53
N ASP A 25 -8.53 -12.38 -6.95
CA ASP A 25 -9.65 -11.61 -7.52
C ASP A 25 -9.48 -10.11 -7.24
N ILE A 26 -8.77 -9.42 -8.14
CA ILE A 26 -8.51 -7.98 -8.07
C ILE A 26 -9.70 -7.22 -8.68
N ALA A 27 -10.63 -6.81 -7.83
CA ALA A 27 -11.84 -6.08 -8.22
C ALA A 27 -11.53 -4.67 -8.77
N GLY A 28 -10.46 -4.03 -8.28
CA GLY A 28 -10.04 -2.72 -8.77
C GLY A 28 -8.70 -2.25 -8.22
N VAL A 29 -8.02 -1.43 -9.01
CA VAL A 29 -6.75 -0.78 -8.66
C VAL A 29 -6.94 0.72 -8.61
N PHE A 30 -6.57 1.35 -7.49
CA PHE A 30 -6.59 2.80 -7.32
C PHE A 30 -5.16 3.30 -7.24
N SER A 31 -4.77 4.14 -8.19
CA SER A 31 -3.42 4.69 -8.29
C SER A 31 -3.47 6.12 -8.80
N PRO A 32 -2.75 7.09 -8.20
CA PRO A 32 -2.86 8.49 -8.56
C PRO A 32 -2.42 8.74 -10.03
N PRO A 33 -2.90 9.81 -10.67
CA PRO A 33 -2.43 10.19 -12.00
C PRO A 33 -0.97 10.67 -11.98
N GLY A 34 -0.36 10.70 -13.16
CA GLY A 34 1.02 11.18 -13.37
C GLY A 34 2.09 10.18 -12.94
N LYS A 35 3.33 10.66 -12.80
CA LYS A 35 4.53 9.82 -12.58
C LYS A 35 4.41 8.85 -11.40
N ARG A 36 3.76 9.27 -10.31
CA ARG A 36 3.59 8.45 -9.09
C ARG A 36 2.85 7.14 -9.38
N GLY A 37 1.80 7.17 -10.20
CA GLY A 37 0.99 6.00 -10.51
C GLY A 37 1.24 5.38 -11.88
N GLU A 38 2.26 5.84 -12.60
CA GLU A 38 2.51 5.45 -14.00
C GLU A 38 2.74 3.93 -14.13
N GLU A 39 3.58 3.36 -13.28
CA GLU A 39 3.93 1.93 -13.32
C GLU A 39 2.69 1.03 -13.08
N MET A 40 1.86 1.36 -12.09
CA MET A 40 0.63 0.63 -11.82
C MET A 40 -0.43 0.83 -12.90
N SER A 41 -0.55 2.04 -13.45
CA SER A 41 -1.47 2.34 -14.57
C SER A 41 -1.10 1.52 -15.81
N ARG A 42 0.19 1.49 -16.16
CA ARG A 42 0.72 0.74 -17.30
C ARG A 42 0.44 -0.76 -17.13
N PHE A 43 0.77 -1.32 -15.97
CA PHE A 43 0.53 -2.75 -15.69
C PHE A 43 -0.97 -3.10 -15.70
N SER A 44 -1.81 -2.30 -15.05
CA SER A 44 -3.26 -2.54 -15.00
C SER A 44 -3.87 -2.56 -16.40
N LYS A 45 -3.51 -1.58 -17.25
CA LYS A 45 -3.98 -1.53 -18.64
C LYS A 45 -3.50 -2.72 -19.46
N GLN A 46 -2.22 -3.10 -19.32
CA GLN A 46 -1.64 -4.25 -20.01
C GLN A 46 -2.35 -5.56 -19.66
N LYS A 47 -2.81 -5.70 -18.42
CA LYS A 47 -3.47 -6.91 -17.90
C LYS A 47 -4.99 -6.85 -17.91
N GLY A 48 -5.59 -5.75 -18.37
CA GLY A 48 -7.05 -5.57 -18.39
C GLY A 48 -7.68 -5.44 -17.00
N ILE A 49 -6.94 -4.98 -16.00
CA ILE A 49 -7.43 -4.80 -14.63
C ILE A 49 -8.16 -3.45 -14.53
N LYS A 50 -9.33 -3.41 -13.87
CA LYS A 50 -10.12 -2.19 -13.68
C LYS A 50 -9.29 -1.16 -12.90
N LEU A 51 -8.99 -0.04 -13.54
CA LEU A 51 -8.10 1.01 -13.03
C LEU A 51 -8.88 2.29 -12.73
N PHE A 52 -8.64 2.86 -11.56
CA PHE A 52 -9.15 4.16 -11.12
C PHE A 52 -7.98 5.09 -10.82
N GLN A 53 -8.03 6.32 -11.36
CA GLN A 53 -6.96 7.31 -11.19
C GLN A 53 -7.47 8.62 -10.56
N PRO A 54 -8.02 8.56 -9.34
CA PRO A 54 -8.50 9.76 -8.66
C PRO A 54 -7.33 10.68 -8.31
N ARG A 55 -7.59 11.99 -8.24
CA ARG A 55 -6.59 12.95 -7.76
C ARG A 55 -6.27 12.74 -6.27
N HIS A 56 -7.28 12.37 -5.48
CA HIS A 56 -7.19 12.09 -4.05
C HIS A 56 -8.16 10.99 -3.64
N VAL A 57 -7.81 10.20 -2.61
CA VAL A 57 -8.67 9.09 -2.13
C VAL A 57 -10.01 9.55 -1.54
N LYS A 58 -10.12 10.82 -1.17
CA LYS A 58 -11.35 11.40 -0.58
C LYS A 58 -12.42 11.74 -1.62
N ALA A 59 -12.08 11.69 -2.91
CA ALA A 59 -12.99 12.11 -3.97
C ALA A 59 -14.27 11.24 -4.01
N PRO A 60 -15.46 11.81 -4.29
CA PRO A 60 -16.73 11.07 -4.26
C PRO A 60 -16.73 9.81 -5.13
N GLU A 61 -16.11 9.88 -6.31
CA GLU A 61 -16.01 8.77 -7.26
C GLU A 61 -15.27 7.55 -6.69
N VAL A 62 -14.37 7.75 -5.73
CA VAL A 62 -13.67 6.64 -5.04
C VAL A 62 -14.65 5.86 -4.18
N HIS A 63 -15.52 6.57 -3.47
CA HIS A 63 -16.51 5.92 -2.62
C HIS A 63 -17.58 5.18 -3.43
N GLU A 64 -18.06 5.79 -4.52
CA GLU A 64 -18.99 5.15 -5.45
C GLU A 64 -18.39 3.86 -6.02
N ALA A 65 -17.13 3.90 -6.46
CA ALA A 65 -16.43 2.73 -6.94
C ALA A 65 -16.28 1.64 -5.87
N PHE A 66 -15.99 1.99 -4.61
CA PHE A 66 -15.96 1.02 -3.52
C PHE A 66 -17.32 0.35 -3.27
N GLN A 67 -18.41 1.12 -3.32
CA GLN A 67 -19.78 0.61 -3.17
C GLN A 67 -20.16 -0.34 -4.32
N GLU A 68 -19.75 -0.02 -5.55
CA GLU A 68 -20.00 -0.86 -6.72
C GLU A 68 -19.19 -2.17 -6.66
N LEU A 69 -17.91 -2.07 -6.32
CA LEU A 69 -16.98 -3.20 -6.32
C LEU A 69 -17.22 -4.17 -5.16
N LYS A 70 -17.72 -3.67 -4.02
CA LYS A 70 -17.97 -4.44 -2.79
C LYS A 70 -16.73 -5.27 -2.40
N PRO A 71 -15.59 -4.61 -2.13
CA PRO A 71 -14.37 -5.33 -1.75
C PRO A 71 -14.61 -6.10 -0.46
N GLU A 72 -13.93 -7.24 -0.32
CA GLU A 72 -13.85 -7.96 0.94
C GLU A 72 -12.61 -7.53 1.73
N LEU A 73 -11.50 -7.24 1.03
CA LEU A 73 -10.23 -6.76 1.58
C LEU A 73 -9.72 -5.57 0.78
N VAL A 74 -9.17 -4.57 1.47
CA VAL A 74 -8.42 -3.48 0.86
C VAL A 74 -6.95 -3.59 1.25
N ILE A 75 -6.05 -3.39 0.27
CA ILE A 75 -4.61 -3.39 0.47
C ILE A 75 -4.07 -2.01 0.16
N LEU A 76 -3.33 -1.41 1.10
CA LEU A 76 -2.60 -0.16 0.93
C LEU A 76 -1.12 -0.46 0.71
N ALA A 77 -0.61 -0.15 -0.48
CA ALA A 77 0.79 -0.38 -0.85
C ALA A 77 1.44 0.93 -1.32
N PHE A 78 2.21 1.57 -0.44
CA PHE A 78 2.84 2.87 -0.65
C PHE A 78 1.82 4.02 -0.89
N VAL A 79 0.81 4.12 -0.02
CA VAL A 79 -0.22 5.17 -0.09
C VAL A 79 0.21 6.38 0.74
N THR A 80 0.11 7.59 0.18
CA THR A 80 0.45 8.83 0.88
C THR A 80 -0.77 9.62 1.37
N ASP A 81 -1.95 9.32 0.84
CA ASP A 81 -3.19 9.94 1.28
C ASP A 81 -3.71 9.25 2.54
N ILE A 82 -4.28 10.03 3.47
CA ILE A 82 -5.06 9.47 4.58
C ILE A 82 -6.38 8.95 4.00
N VAL A 83 -6.56 7.63 4.06
CA VAL A 83 -7.79 6.96 3.64
C VAL A 83 -8.89 7.28 4.67
N PRO A 84 -10.03 7.87 4.26
CA PRO A 84 -11.09 8.22 5.19
C PRO A 84 -11.77 6.97 5.77
N GLU A 85 -12.20 7.04 7.03
CA GLU A 85 -12.86 5.95 7.77
C GLU A 85 -14.02 5.32 6.99
N ARG A 86 -14.84 6.14 6.32
CA ARG A 86 -15.95 5.69 5.46
C ARG A 86 -15.56 4.71 4.34
N LEU A 87 -14.28 4.63 3.96
CA LEU A 87 -13.77 3.65 3.00
C LEU A 87 -13.18 2.42 3.70
N LEU A 88 -12.58 2.62 4.88
CA LEU A 88 -12.00 1.55 5.69
C LEU A 88 -13.07 0.62 6.28
N GLU A 89 -14.29 1.12 6.48
CA GLU A 89 -15.45 0.37 6.99
C GLU A 89 -16.18 -0.46 5.91
N ILE A 90 -15.90 -0.22 4.62
CA ILE A 90 -16.56 -0.93 3.51
C ILE A 90 -16.12 -2.41 3.40
N PRO A 91 -14.81 -2.75 3.39
CA PRO A 91 -14.39 -4.13 3.25
C PRO A 91 -14.73 -4.96 4.48
N VAL A 92 -15.46 -6.06 4.29
CA VAL A 92 -15.96 -6.91 5.39
C VAL A 92 -14.86 -7.58 6.22
N ILE A 93 -13.68 -7.82 5.63
CA ILE A 93 -12.51 -8.36 6.34
C ILE A 93 -11.64 -7.22 6.89
N GLY A 94 -11.68 -6.05 6.26
CA GLY A 94 -10.97 -4.84 6.68
C GLY A 94 -9.92 -4.38 5.68
N THR A 95 -8.99 -3.57 6.17
CA THR A 95 -7.92 -2.95 5.37
C THR A 95 -6.56 -3.27 5.97
N ILE A 96 -5.62 -3.69 5.12
CA ILE A 96 -4.22 -3.90 5.51
C ILE A 96 -3.31 -2.88 4.83
N CYS A 97 -2.23 -2.51 5.52
CA CYS A 97 -1.22 -1.60 5.00
C CYS A 97 0.16 -2.26 4.98
N TYR A 98 0.95 -1.97 3.96
CA TYR A 98 2.38 -2.24 3.94
C TYR A 98 3.13 -1.02 4.47
N HIS A 99 3.95 -1.23 5.50
CA HIS A 99 4.77 -0.18 6.11
C HIS A 99 6.25 -0.58 6.13
N PRO A 100 7.18 0.22 5.56
CA PRO A 100 8.57 -0.17 5.38
C PRO A 100 9.42 0.12 6.63
N SER A 101 9.01 -0.44 7.76
CA SER A 101 9.82 -0.51 8.97
C SER A 101 9.43 -1.70 9.85
N LEU A 102 10.20 -1.93 10.91
CA LEU A 102 9.80 -2.76 12.03
C LEU A 102 8.93 -1.96 13.01
N LEU A 103 7.63 -1.87 12.74
CA LEU A 103 6.68 -1.23 13.65
C LEU A 103 6.79 -1.83 15.07
N PRO A 104 6.66 -0.99 16.13
CA PRO A 104 6.19 0.40 16.11
C PRO A 104 7.27 1.44 15.77
N ARG A 105 8.51 1.06 15.40
CA ARG A 105 9.56 2.02 15.02
C ARG A 105 9.25 2.66 13.67
N HIS A 106 9.59 3.94 13.54
CA HIS A 106 9.49 4.71 12.28
C HIS A 106 8.09 4.67 11.61
N ARG A 107 7.02 4.82 12.39
CA ARG A 107 5.67 5.13 11.85
C ARG A 107 5.70 6.38 10.97
N GLY A 108 4.76 6.47 10.04
CA GLY A 108 4.59 7.62 9.18
C GLY A 108 5.54 7.65 7.99
N ALA A 109 5.81 8.85 7.48
CA ALA A 109 6.54 9.01 6.22
C ALA A 109 8.05 8.71 6.35
N SER A 110 8.66 8.33 5.23
CA SER A 110 10.12 8.22 5.07
C SER A 110 10.80 7.25 6.04
N SER A 111 10.13 6.15 6.40
CA SER A 111 10.63 5.19 7.40
C SER A 111 11.97 4.55 7.05
N ILE A 112 12.19 4.23 5.77
CA ILE A 112 13.49 3.72 5.27
C ILE A 112 14.59 4.75 5.53
N ASN A 113 14.34 6.02 5.19
CA ASN A 113 15.31 7.10 5.40
C ASN A 113 15.63 7.27 6.88
N TRP A 114 14.61 7.25 7.75
CA TRP A 114 14.82 7.42 9.18
C TRP A 114 15.62 6.29 9.82
N ALA A 115 15.44 5.04 9.37
CA ALA A 115 16.27 3.93 9.84
C ALA A 115 17.75 4.17 9.53
N ILE A 116 18.08 4.63 8.31
CA ILE A 116 19.46 4.97 7.93
C ILE A 116 19.97 6.18 8.72
N ILE A 117 19.18 7.26 8.82
CA ILE A 117 19.56 8.50 9.53
C ILE A 117 19.92 8.22 10.99
N GLN A 118 19.22 7.28 11.63
CA GLN A 118 19.46 6.92 13.03
C GLN A 118 20.57 5.87 13.20
N GLY A 119 21.21 5.42 12.12
CA GLY A 119 22.26 4.41 12.15
C GLY A 119 21.75 3.05 12.63
N GLU A 120 20.47 2.75 12.38
CA GLU A 120 19.90 1.45 12.71
C GLU A 120 20.64 0.36 11.91
N LYS A 121 20.95 -0.77 12.56
CA LYS A 121 21.59 -1.92 11.90
C LYS A 121 20.58 -2.83 11.21
N LYS A 122 19.30 -2.60 11.45
CA LYS A 122 18.21 -3.40 10.92
C LYS A 122 16.95 -2.57 10.76
N THR A 123 16.19 -2.91 9.74
CA THR A 123 14.85 -2.41 9.49
C THR A 123 13.99 -3.57 8.99
N GLY A 124 12.92 -3.30 8.28
CA GLY A 124 12.10 -4.35 7.74
C GLY A 124 10.83 -3.86 7.07
N LEU A 125 9.91 -4.79 6.93
CA LEU A 125 8.58 -4.58 6.40
C LEU A 125 7.58 -5.08 7.43
N THR A 126 6.57 -4.27 7.71
CA THR A 126 5.41 -4.67 8.49
C THR A 126 4.15 -4.64 7.62
N ILE A 127 3.32 -5.67 7.73
CA ILE A 127 1.93 -5.64 7.30
C ILE A 127 1.09 -5.51 8.56
N LEU A 128 0.18 -4.54 8.58
CA LEU A 128 -0.70 -4.26 9.72
C LEU A 128 -2.15 -4.12 9.28
N TRP A 129 -3.07 -4.35 10.20
CA TRP A 129 -4.43 -3.86 10.09
C TRP A 129 -4.44 -2.33 10.24
N VAL A 130 -5.25 -1.65 9.44
CA VAL A 130 -5.43 -0.20 9.56
C VAL A 130 -6.48 0.10 10.63
N ASP A 131 -6.13 1.01 11.54
CA ASP A 131 -7.05 1.57 12.54
C ASP A 131 -7.19 3.09 12.35
N LYS A 132 -7.68 3.81 13.36
CA LYS A 132 -7.90 5.26 13.28
C LYS A 132 -6.62 6.09 13.31
N GLY A 133 -5.48 5.50 13.71
CA GLY A 133 -4.20 6.19 13.74
C GLY A 133 -3.34 5.88 12.52
N VAL A 134 -2.17 6.53 12.45
CA VAL A 134 -1.20 6.33 11.37
C VAL A 134 -0.22 5.25 11.80
N ASP A 135 -0.26 4.11 11.13
CA ASP A 135 0.61 2.95 11.37
C ASP A 135 0.55 2.42 12.82
N THR A 136 -0.61 2.54 13.46
CA THR A 136 -0.83 2.15 14.87
C THR A 136 -1.54 0.82 15.05
N GLY A 137 -2.20 0.33 14.00
CA GLY A 137 -3.03 -0.86 14.11
C GLY A 137 -2.25 -2.17 14.33
N PRO A 138 -2.96 -3.26 14.67
CA PRO A 138 -2.36 -4.54 15.01
C PRO A 138 -1.49 -5.11 13.88
N ILE A 139 -0.29 -5.57 14.23
CA ILE A 139 0.66 -6.17 13.30
C ILE A 139 0.17 -7.57 12.89
N LEU A 140 0.11 -7.81 11.57
CA LEU A 140 -0.18 -9.11 10.97
C LEU A 140 1.08 -9.91 10.70
N LEU A 141 2.09 -9.26 10.14
CA LEU A 141 3.33 -9.88 9.74
C LEU A 141 4.45 -8.85 9.79
N GLN A 142 5.64 -9.30 10.17
CA GLN A 142 6.83 -8.48 10.13
C GLN A 142 7.99 -9.31 9.59
N LYS A 143 8.83 -8.70 8.76
CA LYS A 143 10.06 -9.29 8.22
C LYS A 143 11.21 -8.32 8.41
N GLU A 144 12.31 -8.83 8.92
CA GLU A 144 13.54 -8.07 9.18
C GLU A 144 14.48 -8.09 7.98
N VAL A 145 15.21 -7.00 7.81
CA VAL A 145 16.27 -6.81 6.82
C VAL A 145 17.43 -6.09 7.51
N GLU A 146 18.64 -6.61 7.35
CA GLU A 146 19.87 -5.97 7.85
C GLU A 146 20.18 -4.69 7.05
N ILE A 147 20.75 -3.69 7.72
CA ILE A 147 21.27 -2.47 7.10
C ILE A 147 22.80 -2.55 7.18
N GLY A 148 23.43 -2.73 6.02
CA GLY A 148 24.87 -2.73 5.88
C GLY A 148 25.47 -1.31 5.99
N PRO A 149 26.80 -1.21 6.19
CA PRO A 149 27.49 0.09 6.31
C PRO A 149 27.43 0.94 5.03
N ASP A 150 27.28 0.30 3.87
CA ASP A 150 27.23 0.96 2.55
C ASP A 150 25.81 1.03 1.99
N ASP A 151 24.79 0.59 2.75
CA ASP A 151 23.41 0.63 2.29
C ASP A 151 22.91 2.08 2.18
N THR A 152 22.13 2.31 1.14
CA THR A 152 21.47 3.58 0.87
C THR A 152 19.96 3.38 0.93
N ALA A 153 19.20 4.49 0.99
CA ALA A 153 17.74 4.39 0.93
C ALA A 153 17.25 3.71 -0.36
N GLY A 154 18.05 3.75 -1.43
CA GLY A 154 17.75 3.08 -2.69
C GLY A 154 18.08 1.58 -2.69
N SER A 155 19.14 1.13 -2.00
CA SER A 155 19.45 -0.31 -1.91
C SER A 155 18.52 -1.05 -0.96
N LEU A 156 18.01 -0.36 0.08
CA LEU A 156 17.01 -0.92 1.00
C LEU A 156 15.58 -0.99 0.43
N TYR A 157 15.26 -0.28 -0.66
CA TYR A 157 13.92 -0.20 -1.26
C TYR A 157 13.64 -1.30 -2.29
#